data_AF-A0A1V5CWE2-F1
#
_entry.id   AF-A0A1V5CWE2-F1
#
_cell.length_a   1.000
_cell.length_b   1.000
_cell.length_c   1.000
_cell.angle_alpha   90.00
_cell.angle_beta   90.00
_cell.angle_gamma   90.00
#
_symmetry.space_group_name_H-M   'P 1'
#
loop_
_entity.id
_entity.type
_entity.pdbx_description
1 polymer ?
#
loop_
_entity_poly.entity_id
_entity_poly.type
_entity_poly.pdbx_seq_one_letter_code
_entity_poly.pdbx_strand_id
1 'polypeptide(L)'
;MKKRFNSTVTIIAVLIAVVLAGCASMSALNQAVTGYEVTGAVIKNADAAFQELKTKGIVSEDQAVKYEELYQKAKKGYILAGDTLKLVINAKDDVEQKNYLKLYLENADAAFKLATDLTDFIQEVKK
;
A
#
# COMPACT_ATOMS: atom_id res chain seq x y z
N MET A 1 5.42 -22.98 13.88
CA MET A 1 5.31 -21.54 13.54
C MET A 1 5.06 -21.21 12.05
N LYS A 2 5.02 -22.18 11.13
CA LYS A 2 4.83 -21.92 9.67
C LYS A 2 3.45 -21.36 9.25
N LYS A 3 2.38 -21.56 10.04
CA LYS A 3 1.00 -21.20 9.63
C LYS A 3 0.74 -19.69 9.52
N ARG A 4 1.26 -18.86 10.43
CA ARG A 4 0.96 -17.41 10.44
C ARG A 4 1.62 -16.64 9.29
N PHE A 5 2.78 -17.10 8.85
CA PHE A 5 3.60 -16.46 7.82
C PHE A 5 3.04 -16.60 6.39
N ASN A 6 2.29 -17.67 6.14
CA ASN A 6 1.52 -17.82 4.90
C ASN A 6 0.28 -16.94 4.94
N SER A 7 -0.40 -16.84 6.08
CA SER A 7 -1.62 -16.03 6.22
C SER A 7 -1.39 -14.55 5.87
N THR A 8 -0.31 -13.91 6.35
CA THR A 8 -0.10 -12.46 6.12
C THR A 8 0.19 -12.12 4.65
N VAL A 9 0.95 -12.94 3.93
CA VAL A 9 1.25 -12.72 2.50
C VAL A 9 0.03 -13.05 1.63
N THR A 10 -0.74 -14.07 1.99
CA THR A 10 -2.03 -14.34 1.35
C THR A 10 -3.01 -13.18 1.57
N ILE A 11 -3.01 -12.55 2.74
CA ILE A 11 -3.85 -11.36 3.02
C ILE A 11 -3.47 -10.18 2.12
N ILE A 12 -2.17 -9.90 1.92
CA ILE A 12 -1.72 -8.82 1.04
C ILE A 12 -2.17 -9.06 -0.41
N ALA A 13 -1.96 -10.28 -0.93
CA ALA A 13 -2.38 -10.63 -2.29
C ALA A 13 -3.90 -10.56 -2.48
N VAL A 14 -4.68 -10.99 -1.47
CA VAL A 14 -6.14 -10.90 -1.48
C VAL A 14 -6.60 -9.44 -1.43
N LEU A 15 -5.97 -8.60 -0.61
CA LEU A 15 -6.30 -7.17 -0.53
C LEU A 15 -6.09 -6.46 -1.87
N ILE A 16 -4.99 -6.74 -2.56
CA ILE A 16 -4.71 -6.20 -3.90
C ILE A 16 -5.75 -6.69 -4.92
N ALA A 17 -6.10 -7.98 -4.91
CA ALA A 17 -7.10 -8.55 -5.81
C ALA A 17 -8.51 -7.98 -5.58
N VAL A 18 -8.88 -7.69 -4.32
CA VAL A 18 -10.18 -7.08 -3.96
C VAL A 18 -10.29 -5.65 -4.49
N VAL A 19 -9.21 -4.86 -4.47
CA VAL A 19 -9.19 -3.51 -5.09
C VAL A 19 -9.40 -3.60 -6.60
N LEU A 20 -8.72 -4.54 -7.27
CA LEU A 20 -8.80 -4.69 -8.72
C LEU A 20 -10.16 -5.22 -9.19
N ALA A 21 -10.80 -6.11 -8.42
CA ALA A 21 -12.09 -6.71 -8.77
C ALA A 21 -13.31 -5.87 -8.32
N GLY A 22 -13.20 -5.13 -7.22
CA GLY A 22 -14.31 -4.35 -6.64
C GLY A 22 -14.47 -2.94 -7.21
N CYS A 23 -13.43 -2.36 -7.83
CA CYS A 23 -13.48 -0.97 -8.29
C CYS A 23 -14.36 -0.73 -9.52
N ALA A 24 -14.69 -1.75 -10.33
CA ALA A 24 -15.36 -1.54 -11.63
C ALA A 24 -16.80 -0.98 -11.54
N SER A 25 -17.50 -1.15 -10.41
CA SER A 25 -18.90 -0.71 -10.21
C SER A 25 -19.06 0.46 -9.24
N MET A 26 -17.98 0.95 -8.63
CA MET A 26 -18.01 2.01 -7.61
C MET A 26 -17.82 3.39 -8.25
N SER A 27 -18.38 4.44 -7.63
CA SER A 27 -18.05 5.82 -8.01
C SER A 27 -16.56 6.08 -7.84
N ALA A 28 -15.99 6.98 -8.65
CA ALA A 28 -14.55 7.25 -8.63
C ALA A 28 -14.03 7.71 -7.25
N LEU A 29 -14.87 8.44 -6.49
CA LEU A 29 -14.59 8.79 -5.09
C LEU A 29 -14.51 7.55 -4.19
N ASN A 30 -15.46 6.63 -4.31
CA ASN A 30 -15.46 5.40 -3.51
C ASN A 30 -14.29 4.49 -3.90
N GLN A 31 -13.91 4.43 -5.18
CA GLN A 31 -12.69 3.72 -5.61
C GLN A 31 -11.43 4.32 -4.99
N ALA A 32 -11.34 5.65 -4.93
CA ALA A 32 -10.22 6.35 -4.30
C ALA A 32 -10.15 6.09 -2.80
N VAL A 33 -11.27 6.17 -2.07
CA VAL A 33 -11.32 5.87 -0.63
C VAL A 33 -10.91 4.42 -0.37
N THR A 34 -11.50 3.45 -1.07
CA THR A 34 -11.16 2.02 -0.93
C THR A 34 -9.70 1.74 -1.26
N GLY A 35 -9.19 2.33 -2.36
CA GLY A 35 -7.79 2.17 -2.76
C GLY A 35 -6.83 2.71 -1.69
N TYR A 36 -7.17 3.84 -1.06
CA TYR A 36 -6.41 4.41 0.04
C TYR A 36 -6.39 3.50 1.26
N GLU A 37 -7.54 2.99 1.69
CA GLU A 37 -7.65 2.08 2.83
C GLU A 37 -6.83 0.80 2.62
N VAL A 38 -6.93 0.20 1.44
CA VAL A 38 -6.18 -1.01 1.11
C VAL A 38 -4.68 -0.74 1.07
N THR A 39 -4.25 0.39 0.51
CA THR A 39 -2.83 0.77 0.51
C THR A 39 -2.28 0.86 1.93
N GLY A 40 -3.02 1.49 2.86
CA GLY A 40 -2.64 1.57 4.26
C GLY A 40 -2.55 0.20 4.94
N ALA A 41 -3.50 -0.70 4.65
CA ALA A 41 -3.48 -2.06 5.16
C ALA A 41 -2.27 -2.86 4.65
N VAL A 42 -1.91 -2.71 3.38
CA VAL A 42 -0.73 -3.37 2.80
C VAL A 42 0.55 -2.89 3.47
N ILE A 43 0.75 -1.57 3.60
CA ILE A 43 1.94 -0.99 4.26
C ILE A 43 2.08 -1.53 5.69
N LYS A 44 1.00 -1.52 6.47
CA LYS A 44 1.00 -2.01 7.86
C LYS A 44 1.32 -3.50 7.96
N ASN A 45 0.71 -4.32 7.11
CA ASN A 45 0.91 -5.78 7.15
C ASN A 45 2.32 -6.16 6.68
N ALA A 46 2.89 -5.40 5.75
CA ALA A 46 4.22 -5.64 5.26
C ALA A 46 5.29 -5.28 6.30
N ASP A 47 5.12 -4.19 7.06
CA ASP A 47 5.99 -3.86 8.21
C ASP A 47 5.91 -4.94 9.30
N ALA A 48 4.70 -5.36 9.68
CA ALA A 48 4.54 -6.44 10.64
C ALA A 48 5.26 -7.74 10.19
N ALA A 49 5.16 -8.11 8.92
CA ALA A 49 5.85 -9.27 8.36
C ALA A 49 7.37 -9.10 8.38
N PHE A 50 7.87 -7.92 8.03
CA PHE A 50 9.30 -7.62 8.04
C PHE A 50 9.90 -7.66 9.45
N GLN A 51 9.24 -7.04 10.44
CA GLN A 51 9.69 -7.10 11.84
C GLN A 51 9.70 -8.53 12.37
N GLU A 52 8.74 -9.38 11.96
CA GLU A 52 8.74 -10.80 12.31
C GLU A 52 9.93 -11.56 11.68
N LEU A 53 10.37 -11.21 10.47
CA LEU A 53 11.58 -11.81 9.86
C LEU A 53 12.86 -11.33 10.53
N LYS A 54 12.95 -10.03 10.83
CA LYS A 54 14.08 -9.42 11.51
C LYS A 54 14.29 -10.02 12.89
N THR A 55 13.22 -10.16 13.69
CA THR A 55 13.26 -10.79 15.02
C THR A 55 13.66 -12.27 15.00
N LYS A 56 13.43 -12.96 13.87
CA LYS A 56 13.87 -14.35 13.66
C LYS A 56 15.29 -14.48 13.13
N GLY A 57 16.00 -13.36 12.88
CA GLY A 57 17.35 -13.37 12.33
C GLY A 57 17.43 -13.85 10.88
N ILE A 58 16.32 -13.77 10.13
CA ILE A 58 16.24 -14.21 8.72
C ILE A 58 16.73 -13.10 7.77
N VAL A 59 16.66 -11.85 8.21
CA VAL A 59 17.02 -10.66 7.42
C VAL A 59 18.43 -10.21 7.77
N SER A 60 19.28 -9.99 6.77
CA SER A 60 20.59 -9.36 6.97
C SER A 60 20.46 -7.86 7.26
N GLU A 61 21.53 -7.23 7.77
CA GLU A 61 21.53 -5.77 7.99
C GLU A 61 21.31 -5.00 6.69
N ASP A 62 21.96 -5.37 5.58
CA ASP A 62 21.78 -4.72 4.28
C ASP A 62 20.33 -4.82 3.78
N GLN A 63 19.70 -5.98 3.96
CA GLN A 63 18.29 -6.17 3.63
C GLN A 63 17.39 -5.31 4.52
N ALA A 64 17.75 -5.09 5.78
CA ALA A 64 16.99 -4.23 6.67
C ALA A 64 17.11 -2.74 6.33
N VAL A 65 18.28 -2.27 5.91
CA VAL A 65 18.48 -0.91 5.40
C VAL A 65 17.64 -0.70 4.14
N LYS A 66 17.74 -1.63 3.18
CA LYS A 66 16.97 -1.56 1.93
C LYS A 66 15.47 -1.56 2.18
N TYR A 67 14.99 -2.38 3.12
CA TYR A 67 13.59 -2.39 3.51
C TYR A 67 13.13 -1.06 4.11
N GLU A 68 13.89 -0.51 5.05
CA GLU A 68 13.54 0.75 5.72
C GLU A 68 13.44 1.92 4.71
N GLU A 69 14.36 1.99 3.76
CA GLU A 69 14.32 2.99 2.68
C GLU A 69 13.05 2.88 1.82
N LEU A 70 12.65 1.65 1.47
CA LEU A 70 11.38 1.41 0.77
C LEU A 70 10.21 1.80 1.67
N TYR A 71 10.16 1.33 2.91
CA TYR A 71 9.06 1.63 3.83
C TYR A 71 8.84 3.14 4.03
N GLN A 72 9.90 3.93 4.21
CA GLN A 72 9.80 5.38 4.36
C GLN A 72 9.26 6.08 3.10
N LYS A 73 9.68 5.64 1.90
CA LYS A 73 9.13 6.14 0.64
C LYS A 73 7.63 5.84 0.53
N ALA A 74 7.19 4.63 0.91
CA ALA A 74 5.78 4.24 0.87
C ALA A 74 4.95 5.08 1.82
N LYS A 75 5.45 5.23 3.05
CA LYS A 75 4.80 6.03 4.08
C LYS A 75 4.63 7.48 3.64
N LYS A 76 5.66 8.08 3.02
CA LYS A 76 5.58 9.46 2.49
C LYS A 76 4.54 9.57 1.36
N GLY A 77 4.56 8.65 0.40
CA GLY A 77 3.56 8.61 -0.68
C GLY A 77 2.13 8.43 -0.16
N TYR A 78 1.95 7.54 0.82
CA TYR A 78 0.66 7.31 1.48
C TYR A 78 0.14 8.55 2.21
N ILE A 79 1.00 9.29 2.91
CA ILE A 79 0.61 10.56 3.54
C ILE A 79 0.13 11.56 2.48
N LEU A 80 0.89 11.74 1.40
CA LEU A 80 0.53 12.65 0.29
C LEU A 80 -0.77 12.25 -0.40
N ALA A 81 -1.00 10.95 -0.61
CA ALA A 81 -2.26 10.41 -1.14
C ALA A 81 -3.44 10.71 -0.20
N GLY A 82 -3.23 10.60 1.12
CA GLY A 82 -4.26 10.95 2.12
C GLY A 82 -4.61 12.43 2.11
N ASP A 83 -3.61 13.30 1.95
CA ASP A 83 -3.83 14.75 1.88
C ASP A 83 -4.55 15.16 0.59
N THR A 84 -4.22 14.54 -0.55
CA THR A 84 -4.95 14.76 -1.81
C THR A 84 -6.35 14.18 -1.78
N LEU A 85 -6.58 13.02 -1.14
CA LEU A 85 -7.91 12.45 -0.96
C LEU A 85 -8.83 13.37 -0.15
N LYS A 86 -8.32 14.05 0.88
CA LYS A 86 -9.08 15.07 1.62
C LYS A 86 -9.52 16.21 0.70
N LEU A 87 -8.71 16.61 -0.28
CA LEU A 87 -9.09 17.62 -1.26
C LEU A 87 -10.21 17.08 -2.17
N VAL A 88 -10.15 15.82 -2.61
CA VAL A 88 -11.23 15.17 -3.39
C VAL A 88 -12.57 15.18 -2.63
N ILE A 89 -12.55 14.84 -1.34
CA ILE A 89 -13.75 14.77 -0.49
C ILE A 89 -14.36 16.16 -0.27
N ASN A 90 -13.52 17.19 -0.16
CA ASN A 90 -13.95 18.57 0.12
C ASN A 90 -14.14 19.43 -1.13
N ALA A 91 -14.00 18.87 -2.32
CA ALA A 91 -14.21 19.58 -3.57
C ALA A 91 -15.64 20.13 -3.66
N LYS A 92 -15.77 21.37 -4.13
CA LYS A 92 -17.04 22.10 -4.17
C LYS A 92 -17.83 21.83 -5.45
N ASP A 93 -17.16 21.31 -6.48
CA ASP A 93 -17.75 20.96 -7.76
C ASP A 93 -17.05 19.76 -8.42
N ASP A 94 -17.69 19.22 -9.45
CA ASP A 94 -17.22 18.03 -10.18
C ASP A 94 -15.90 18.23 -10.94
N VAL A 95 -15.56 19.48 -11.31
CA VAL A 95 -14.31 19.78 -12.03
C VAL A 95 -13.14 19.76 -11.05
N GLU A 96 -13.30 20.42 -9.91
CA GLU A 96 -12.35 20.42 -8.81
C GLU A 96 -12.13 18.99 -8.27
N GLN A 97 -13.22 18.22 -8.10
CA GLN A 97 -13.15 16.84 -7.67
C GLN A 97 -12.33 15.97 -8.63
N LYS A 98 -12.53 16.10 -9.95
CA LYS A 98 -11.76 15.35 -10.97
C LYS A 98 -10.28 15.71 -10.96
N ASN A 99 -9.95 17.00 -10.78
CA ASN A 99 -8.56 17.46 -10.73
C ASN A 99 -7.84 16.90 -9.49
N TYR A 100 -8.48 16.93 -8.33
CA TYR A 100 -7.93 16.35 -7.11
C TYR A 100 -7.88 14.82 -7.18
N LEU A 101 -8.84 14.18 -7.84
CA LEU A 101 -8.82 12.73 -8.03
C LEU A 101 -7.62 12.31 -8.88
N LYS A 102 -7.29 13.07 -9.92
CA LYS A 102 -6.09 12.83 -10.72
C LYS A 102 -4.82 12.97 -9.88
N LEU A 103 -4.71 14.04 -9.08
CA LEU A 103 -3.58 14.24 -8.17
C LEU A 103 -3.49 13.12 -7.11
N TYR A 104 -4.63 12.67 -6.59
CA TYR A 104 -4.70 11.50 -5.72
C TYR A 104 -4.14 10.27 -6.42
N LEU A 105 -4.58 9.97 -7.65
CA LEU A 105 -4.12 8.79 -8.39
C LEU A 105 -2.62 8.87 -8.71
N GLU A 106 -2.08 10.03 -9.06
CA GLU A 106 -0.64 10.23 -9.30
C GLU A 106 0.19 10.00 -8.03
N ASN A 107 -0.29 10.46 -6.87
CA ASN A 107 0.38 10.25 -5.58
C ASN A 107 0.18 8.83 -5.04
N ALA A 108 -0.97 8.22 -5.33
CA ALA A 108 -1.30 6.85 -4.95
C ALA A 108 -0.53 5.84 -5.80
N ASP A 109 -0.28 6.10 -7.09
CA ASP A 109 0.49 5.21 -7.98
C ASP A 109 1.92 4.96 -7.46
N ALA A 110 2.57 6.00 -6.92
CA ALA A 110 3.87 5.86 -6.27
C ALA A 110 3.79 4.99 -4.99
N ALA A 111 2.69 5.06 -4.23
CA ALA A 111 2.46 4.24 -3.05
C ALA A 111 2.08 2.78 -3.40
N PHE A 112 1.30 2.58 -4.46
CA PHE A 112 0.91 1.26 -4.99
C PHE A 112 2.09 0.51 -5.61
N LYS A 113 2.90 1.21 -6.40
CA LYS A 113 4.13 0.65 -6.99
C LYS A 113 5.08 0.17 -5.90
N LEU A 114 5.21 0.95 -4.83
CA LEU A 114 6.03 0.55 -3.70
C LEU A 114 5.42 -0.58 -2.85
N ALA A 115 4.09 -0.61 -2.70
CA ALA A 115 3.41 -1.73 -2.05
C ALA A 115 3.67 -3.07 -2.80
N THR A 116 3.78 -2.98 -4.13
CA THR A 116 4.18 -4.10 -5.01
C THR A 116 5.66 -4.45 -4.80
N ASP A 117 6.57 -3.48 -4.91
CA ASP A 117 8.02 -3.68 -4.72
C ASP A 117 8.36 -4.27 -3.34
N LEU A 118 7.59 -3.91 -2.31
CA LEU A 118 7.78 -4.35 -0.94
C LEU A 118 7.18 -5.75 -0.70
N THR A 119 6.13 -6.11 -1.44
CA THR A 119 5.63 -7.49 -1.52
C THR A 119 6.66 -8.39 -2.22
N ASP A 120 7.25 -7.91 -3.31
CA ASP A 120 8.29 -8.63 -4.06
C ASP A 120 9.55 -8.84 -3.21
N PHE A 121 9.99 -7.82 -2.47
CA PHE A 121 11.09 -7.95 -1.51
C PHE A 121 10.80 -9.01 -0.43
N ILE A 122 9.58 -9.03 0.13
CA ILE A 122 9.18 -10.04 1.11
C ILE A 122 9.14 -11.45 0.48
N GLN A 123 8.76 -11.57 -0.80
CA GLN A 123 8.78 -12.84 -1.51
C GLN A 123 10.21 -13.32 -1.84
N GLU A 124 11.12 -12.41 -2.17
CA GLU A 124 12.54 -12.72 -2.39
C GLU A 124 13.20 -13.27 -1.12
N VAL A 125 12.93 -12.70 0.04
CA VAL A 125 13.47 -13.17 1.34
C VAL A 125 12.91 -14.56 1.74
N LYS A 126 11.79 -15.01 1.15
CA LYS A 126 11.18 -16.33 1.42
C LYS A 126 11.73 -17.47 0.55
N LYS A 127 12.40 -17.17 -0.56
CA LYS A 127 12.98 -18.16 -1.48
C LYS A 127 14.35 -18.63 -1.00
#